data_AF-A0A1T5BQB6-F1
#
_entry.id   AF-A0A1T5BQB6-F1
#
_cell.length_a   1.000
_cell.length_b   1.000
_cell.length_c   1.000
_cell.angle_alpha   90.00
_cell.angle_beta   90.00
_cell.angle_gamma   90.00
#
_symmetry.space_group_name_H-M   'P 1'
#
loop_
_entity.id
_entity.type
_entity.pdbx_description
1 polymer ?
#
loop_
_entity_poly.entity_id
_entity_poly.type
_entity_poly.pdbx_seq_one_letter_code
_entity_poly.pdbx_strand_id
1 'polypeptide(L)'
;MTTRAEVYAALDTERAYQDALWTPETTISGGLHTVTEWLVYMDSYLREAFDQVSRGPDPAATLAALNTVRKITAMGVACMEQNGAPVRKS
;
A
#
# COMPACT_ATOMS: atom_id res chain seq x y z
N MET A 1 -2.67 -7.44 -20.19
CA MET A 1 -3.37 -6.64 -19.16
C MET A 1 -3.78 -7.60 -18.05
N THR A 2 -3.56 -7.22 -16.80
CA THR A 2 -3.89 -8.02 -15.61
C THR A 2 -5.40 -7.94 -15.33
N THR A 3 -6.01 -9.06 -14.95
CA THR A 3 -7.41 -9.11 -14.55
C THR A 3 -7.62 -8.50 -13.16
N ARG A 4 -8.86 -8.11 -12.85
CA ARG A 4 -9.20 -7.60 -11.52
C ARG A 4 -8.93 -8.61 -10.41
N ALA A 5 -9.20 -9.89 -10.67
CA ALA A 5 -8.96 -10.97 -9.71
C ALA A 5 -7.46 -11.13 -9.41
N GLU A 6 -6.60 -11.08 -10.44
CA GLU A 6 -5.15 -11.13 -10.26
C GLU A 6 -4.61 -9.90 -9.49
N VAL A 7 -5.20 -8.71 -9.72
CA VAL A 7 -4.85 -7.51 -8.94
C VAL A 7 -5.19 -7.70 -7.46
N TYR A 8 -6.39 -8.20 -7.13
CA TYR A 8 -6.76 -8.44 -5.74
C TYR A 8 -5.90 -9.54 -5.10
N ALA A 9 -5.59 -10.62 -5.81
CA ALA A 9 -4.66 -11.63 -5.32
C ALA A 9 -3.27 -11.04 -5.00
N ALA A 10 -2.75 -10.13 -5.84
CA ALA A 10 -1.50 -9.44 -5.56
C ALA A 10 -1.61 -8.55 -4.30
N LEU A 11 -2.73 -7.85 -4.11
CA LEU A 11 -2.96 -7.05 -2.90
C LEU A 11 -3.04 -7.91 -1.64
N ASP A 12 -3.70 -9.07 -1.71
CA ASP A 12 -3.79 -9.99 -0.57
C ASP A 12 -2.41 -10.46 -0.13
N THR A 13 -1.50 -10.76 -1.07
CA THR A 13 -0.11 -11.14 -0.72
C THR A 13 0.66 -9.99 -0.06
N GLU A 14 0.43 -8.75 -0.49
CA GLU A 14 1.07 -7.56 0.11
C GLU A 14 0.49 -7.27 1.51
N ARG A 15 -0.82 -7.45 1.71
CA ARG A 15 -1.45 -7.33 3.03
C ARG A 15 -0.92 -8.37 4.01
N ALA A 16 -0.82 -9.62 3.59
CA ALA A 16 -0.23 -10.69 4.41
C ALA A 16 1.22 -10.37 4.83
N TYR A 17 2.01 -9.81 3.90
CA TYR A 17 3.36 -9.35 4.22
C TYR A 17 3.38 -8.20 5.24
N GLN A 18 2.52 -7.20 5.07
CA GLN A 18 2.41 -6.07 5.99
C GLN A 18 1.97 -6.51 7.40
N ASP A 19 1.00 -7.43 7.50
CA ASP A 19 0.52 -7.95 8.79
C ASP A 19 1.61 -8.74 9.52
N ALA A 20 2.44 -9.48 8.79
CA ALA A 20 3.60 -10.16 9.36
C ALA A 20 4.73 -9.19 9.77
N LEU A 21 4.83 -8.04 9.09
CA LEU A 21 5.88 -7.05 9.35
C LEU A 21 5.53 -6.11 10.49
N TRP A 22 4.26 -5.77 10.70
CA TRP A 22 3.81 -4.77 11.66
C TRP A 22 3.10 -5.40 12.85
N THR A 23 3.88 -6.02 13.71
CA THR A 23 3.43 -6.66 14.95
C THR A 23 3.90 -5.84 16.16
N PRO A 24 3.39 -6.12 17.38
CA PRO A 24 3.88 -5.48 18.60
C PRO A 24 5.38 -5.70 18.86
N GLU A 25 5.98 -6.75 18.28
CA GLU A 25 7.40 -7.07 18.39
C GLU A 25 8.27 -6.22 17.46
N THR A 26 7.72 -5.74 16.34
CA THR A 26 8.47 -5.02 15.30
C THR A 26 8.16 -3.53 15.26
N THR A 27 7.02 -3.11 15.81
CA THR A 27 6.57 -1.70 15.83
C THR A 27 5.90 -1.36 17.15
N ILE A 28 6.11 -0.13 17.64
CA ILE A 28 5.48 0.37 18.88
C ILE A 28 3.95 0.40 18.76
N SER A 29 3.42 0.66 17.56
CA SER A 29 1.98 0.71 17.30
C SER A 29 1.33 -0.67 17.23
N GLY A 30 2.10 -1.75 17.13
CA GLY A 30 1.57 -3.07 16.82
C GLY A 30 0.80 -3.13 15.49
N GLY A 31 1.20 -2.29 14.53
CA GLY A 31 0.53 -2.14 13.24
C GLY A 31 -0.78 -1.36 13.25
N LEU A 32 -1.22 -0.80 14.40
CA LEU A 32 -2.43 0.01 14.50
C LEU A 32 -2.14 1.49 14.24
N HIS A 33 -2.80 2.06 13.24
CA HIS A 33 -2.57 3.45 12.86
C HIS A 33 -3.89 4.19 12.59
N THR A 34 -3.89 5.47 12.93
CA THR A 34 -4.97 6.40 12.59
C THR A 34 -5.01 6.66 11.07
N VAL A 35 -6.16 7.14 10.58
CA VAL A 35 -6.30 7.58 9.18
C VAL A 35 -5.22 8.58 8.78
N THR A 36 -4.88 9.52 9.67
CA THR A 36 -3.85 10.54 9.40
C THR A 36 -2.47 9.91 9.20
N GLU A 37 -2.07 8.96 10.04
CA GLU A 37 -0.78 8.27 9.91
C GLU A 37 -0.72 7.44 8.61
N TRP A 38 -1.79 6.74 8.27
CA TRP A 38 -1.88 6.02 6.99
C TRP A 38 -1.72 6.95 5.79
N LEU A 39 -2.36 8.13 5.80
CA LEU A 39 -2.21 9.13 4.75
C LEU A 39 -0.77 9.62 4.61
N VAL A 40 -0.08 9.84 5.73
CA VAL A 40 1.35 10.23 5.74
C VAL A 40 2.23 9.13 5.14
N TYR A 41 2.00 7.86 5.50
CA TYR A 41 2.75 6.74 4.94
C TYR A 41 2.49 6.60 3.43
N MET A 42 1.24 6.68 3.01
CA MET A 42 0.89 6.63 1.58
C MET A 42 1.51 7.78 0.79
N ASP A 43 1.53 9.01 1.31
CA ASP A 43 2.20 10.16 0.65
C ASP A 43 3.71 9.92 0.49
N SER A 44 4.36 9.36 1.51
CA SER A 44 5.79 9.01 1.44
C SER A 44 6.08 8.02 0.30
N TYR A 45 5.31 6.94 0.20
CA TYR A 45 5.49 5.96 -0.88
C TYR A 45 5.05 6.50 -2.24
N LEU A 46 4.07 7.40 -2.29
CA LEU A 46 3.68 8.05 -3.53
C LEU A 46 4.82 8.90 -4.10
N ARG A 47 5.51 9.66 -3.24
CA ARG A 47 6.72 10.40 -3.63
C ARG A 47 7.84 9.47 -4.07
N GLU A 48 8.02 8.33 -3.40
CA GLU A 48 8.99 7.31 -3.83
C GLU A 48 8.67 6.78 -5.23
N ALA A 49 7.41 6.49 -5.54
CA ALA A 49 7.00 6.06 -6.87
C ALA A 49 7.31 7.12 -7.94
N PHE A 50 7.08 8.40 -7.65
CA PHE A 50 7.47 9.50 -8.54
C PHE A 50 8.99 9.58 -8.74
N ASP A 51 9.77 9.39 -7.68
CA ASP A 51 11.22 9.36 -7.76
C ASP A 51 11.71 8.18 -8.63
N GLN A 52 11.09 7.01 -8.51
CA GLN A 52 11.43 5.82 -9.31
C GLN A 52 11.23 6.08 -10.81
N VAL A 53 10.08 6.63 -11.21
CA VAL A 53 9.79 6.90 -12.64
C VAL A 53 10.54 8.10 -13.21
N SER A 54 10.93 9.07 -12.38
CA SER A 54 11.64 10.27 -12.84
C SER A 54 13.15 10.05 -12.99
N ARG A 55 13.73 9.09 -12.27
CA ARG A 55 15.18 8.85 -12.23
C ARG A 55 15.60 7.55 -12.92
N GLY A 56 14.71 6.56 -13.00
CA GLY A 56 15.01 5.25 -13.56
C GLY A 56 14.70 5.17 -15.06
N PRO A 57 15.42 4.31 -15.81
CA PRO A 57 15.04 3.97 -17.18
C PRO A 57 13.89 2.95 -17.22
N ASP A 58 13.05 3.07 -18.24
CA ASP A 58 12.05 2.05 -18.56
C ASP A 58 12.70 0.78 -19.16
N PRO A 59 12.09 -0.41 -18.95
CA PRO A 59 10.82 -0.65 -18.23
C PRO A 59 10.98 -0.85 -16.70
N ALA A 60 12.21 -0.84 -16.19
CA ALA A 60 12.49 -1.15 -14.79
C ALA A 60 11.88 -0.13 -13.84
N ALA A 61 11.94 1.16 -14.19
CA ALA A 61 11.34 2.25 -13.42
C ALA A 61 9.82 2.07 -13.27
N THR A 62 9.13 1.76 -14.36
CA THR A 62 7.70 1.47 -14.36
C THR A 62 7.36 0.27 -13.46
N LEU A 63 8.14 -0.81 -13.53
CA LEU A 63 7.90 -1.99 -12.68
C LEU A 63 8.09 -1.66 -11.19
N ALA A 64 9.12 -0.88 -10.85
CA ALA A 64 9.35 -0.42 -9.47
C ALA A 64 8.17 0.42 -8.97
N ALA A 65 7.70 1.37 -9.78
CA ALA A 65 6.55 2.20 -9.43
C ALA A 65 5.27 1.38 -9.24
N LEU A 66 5.03 0.36 -10.07
CA LEU A 66 3.88 -0.55 -9.90
C LEU A 66 3.96 -1.35 -8.59
N ASN A 67 5.14 -1.78 -8.18
CA ASN A 67 5.32 -2.42 -6.88
C ASN A 67 4.98 -1.46 -5.73
N THR A 68 5.41 -0.20 -5.85
CA THR A 68 5.10 0.85 -4.87
C THR A 68 3.59 1.15 -4.83
N VAL A 69 2.92 1.18 -5.99
CA VAL A 69 1.45 1.33 -6.07
C VAL A 69 0.72 0.18 -5.39
N ARG A 70 1.17 -1.07 -5.56
CA ARG A 70 0.60 -2.24 -4.85
C ARG A 70 0.68 -2.03 -3.34
N LYS A 71 1.84 -1.59 -2.84
CA LYS A 71 2.06 -1.29 -1.42
C LYS A 71 1.15 -0.19 -0.88
N ILE A 72 1.04 0.94 -1.59
CA ILE A 72 0.13 2.05 -1.24
C ILE A 72 -1.32 1.56 -1.19
N THR A 73 -1.73 0.76 -2.18
CA THR A 73 -3.11 0.25 -2.26
C THR A 73 -3.41 -0.68 -1.09
N ALA A 74 -2.46 -1.57 -0.73
CA ALA A 74 -2.56 -2.40 0.46
C ALA A 74 -2.65 -1.55 1.75
N MET A 75 -1.90 -0.45 1.87
CA MET A 75 -2.05 0.49 3.00
C MET A 75 -3.44 1.14 3.05
N GLY A 76 -4.01 1.48 1.89
CA GLY A 76 -5.38 1.98 1.81
C GLY A 76 -6.41 0.97 2.32
N VAL A 77 -6.22 -0.33 2.01
CA VAL A 77 -7.03 -1.42 2.56
C VAL A 77 -6.85 -1.52 4.08
N ALA A 78 -5.61 -1.57 4.57
CA ALA A 78 -5.31 -1.62 6.01
C ALA A 78 -5.94 -0.44 6.78
N CYS A 79 -5.88 0.76 6.20
CA CYS A 79 -6.50 1.95 6.77
C CYS A 79 -8.01 1.76 6.96
N MET A 80 -8.71 1.28 5.94
CA MET A 80 -10.16 1.03 6.00
C MET A 80 -10.52 -0.15 6.92
N GLU A 81 -9.70 -1.19 6.98
CA GLU A 81 -9.87 -2.31 7.92
C GLU A 81 -9.83 -1.83 9.37
N GLN A 82 -8.88 -0.94 9.70
CA GLN A 82 -8.66 -0.46 11.07
C GLN A 82 -9.57 0.71 11.47
N ASN A 83 -9.92 1.57 10.52
CA ASN A 83 -10.61 2.84 10.81
C ASN A 83 -12.04 2.88 10.25
N GLY A 84 -12.49 1.82 9.58
CA GLY A 84 -13.81 1.69 8.97
C GLY A 84 -13.82 1.95 7.46
N ALA A 85 -14.70 1.23 6.78
CA ALA A 85 -14.87 1.27 5.32
C ALA A 85 -16.28 1.82 4.96
N PRO A 86 -16.49 3.15 4.96
CA PRO A 86 -17.79 3.72 4.65
C PRO A 86 -18.21 3.39 3.21
N VAL A 87 -19.40 2.80 3.06
CA VAL A 87 -19.95 2.49 1.74
C VAL A 87 -20.46 3.75 1.05
N ARG A 88 -20.21 3.86 -0.26
CA ARG A 88 -20.79 4.92 -1.09
C ARG A 88 -22.31 4.77 -1.09
N LYS A 89 -23.04 5.76 -0.58
CA LYS A 89 -24.48 5.86 -0.76
C LYS A 89 -24.76 6.37 -2.17
N SER A 90 -25.64 5.68 -2.89
CA SER A 90 -26.14 6.06 -4.22
C SER A 90 -26.96 7.33 -4.18
#